data_AF-A0A7V1RG23-F1
#
_entry.id   AF-A0A7V1RG23-F1
#
_cell.length_a   1.000
_cell.length_b   1.000
_cell.length_c   1.000
_cell.angle_alpha   90.00
_cell.angle_beta   90.00
_cell.angle_gamma   90.00
#
_symmetry.space_group_name_H-M   'P 1'
#
loop_
_entity.id
_entity.type
_entity.pdbx_description
1 polymer ?
#
loop_
_entity_poly.entity_id
_entity_poly.type
_entity_poly.pdbx_seq_one_letter_code
_entity_poly.pdbx_strand_id
1 'polypeptide(L)'
;MAAAALFRQPATIRAQSEPPQAESPAPPDGPIQIEVDTRRIPADGPPDPWAVLEMERPADGQAPPWIGWASLDGSRVGASSSSSRAPAFAVRIPEGAAVAVANRHSDKIALRLAVRLPRGLYRVDRLVFGTGSPAARRVERMEPVLLDAPGAVVKPGWLSAGDAAVYRFVNLAGLAAARYREARQGVRVLQAARPSECRWILVPLRECESHVAVIARGIPRSQRYAAVKHVHRALLTASHARTLCSNFRGQGRMPHESGERLEQALDGLEESLAELSAGCLGLVPEITLALADPEHPEVRRMTVSVANSGRQSLPFVRIGASAPPGGSVRPADSATFRSLGPGQSVRATFTVRLGGAADIRGITAVVSYLAARVPARLRLSAG
;
A
#
# COMPACT_ATOMS: atom_id res chain seq x y z
N MET A 1 -14.15 -19.25 -54.38
CA MET A 1 -12.98 -19.72 -53.59
C MET A 1 -13.07 -19.12 -52.20
N ALA A 2 -13.50 -19.92 -51.23
CA ALA A 2 -13.71 -19.51 -49.84
C ALA A 2 -12.42 -19.69 -49.03
N ALA A 3 -11.94 -18.63 -48.39
CA ALA A 3 -10.83 -18.69 -47.45
C ALA A 3 -11.41 -18.74 -46.02
N ALA A 4 -11.29 -19.90 -45.38
CA ALA A 4 -11.74 -20.16 -44.03
C ALA A 4 -10.82 -19.46 -43.01
N ALA A 5 -11.41 -18.59 -42.18
CA ALA A 5 -10.74 -17.97 -41.05
C ALA A 5 -10.62 -18.97 -39.88
N LEU A 6 -9.38 -19.39 -39.59
CA LEU A 6 -9.04 -20.14 -38.38
C LEU A 6 -9.13 -19.22 -37.15
N PHE A 7 -10.32 -19.13 -36.56
CA PHE A 7 -10.50 -18.64 -35.20
C PHE A 7 -9.88 -19.64 -34.20
N ARG A 8 -8.64 -19.38 -33.78
CA ARG A 8 -8.09 -20.04 -32.59
C ARG A 8 -8.82 -19.51 -31.36
N GLN A 9 -9.57 -20.39 -30.69
CA GLN A 9 -10.15 -20.12 -29.38
C GLN A 9 -9.06 -19.68 -28.38
N PRO A 10 -9.31 -18.67 -27.53
CA PRO A 10 -8.38 -18.31 -26.47
C PRO A 10 -8.34 -19.43 -25.44
N ALA A 11 -7.14 -19.96 -25.17
CA ALA A 11 -6.89 -20.89 -24.08
C ALA A 11 -7.44 -20.31 -22.77
N THR A 12 -8.40 -21.00 -22.17
CA THR A 12 -8.91 -20.70 -20.84
C THR A 12 -7.78 -20.98 -19.85
N ILE A 13 -7.11 -19.92 -19.36
CA ILE A 13 -6.15 -20.03 -18.27
C ILE A 13 -6.97 -20.36 -17.02
N ARG A 14 -7.07 -21.65 -16.69
CA ARG A 14 -7.58 -22.11 -15.39
C ARG A 14 -6.64 -21.58 -14.31
N ALA A 15 -7.19 -20.81 -13.38
CA ALA A 15 -6.52 -20.51 -12.12
C ALA A 15 -6.10 -21.85 -11.49
N GLN A 16 -4.80 -22.03 -11.26
CA GLN A 16 -4.34 -23.09 -10.39
C GLN A 16 -4.82 -22.75 -8.99
N SER A 17 -5.85 -23.47 -8.53
CA SER A 17 -6.27 -23.48 -7.13
C SER A 17 -5.05 -23.77 -6.27
N GLU A 18 -4.75 -22.90 -5.31
CA GLU A 18 -3.79 -23.24 -4.26
C GLU A 18 -4.23 -24.54 -3.58
N PRO A 19 -3.30 -25.44 -3.19
CA PRO A 19 -3.66 -26.59 -2.38
C PRO A 19 -4.33 -26.08 -1.08
N PRO A 20 -5.39 -26.74 -0.60
CA PRO A 20 -6.07 -26.34 0.62
C PRO A 20 -5.05 -26.33 1.76
N GLN A 21 -4.79 -25.15 2.31
CA GLN A 21 -4.06 -25.05 3.57
C GLN A 21 -4.86 -25.84 4.60
N ALA A 22 -4.22 -26.83 5.24
CA ALA A 22 -4.83 -27.60 6.30
C ALA A 22 -5.42 -26.63 7.34
N GLU A 23 -6.75 -26.66 7.50
CA GLU A 23 -7.45 -25.87 8.50
C GLU A 23 -6.88 -26.25 9.88
N SER A 24 -6.12 -25.34 10.50
CA SER A 24 -5.79 -25.49 11.91
C SER A 24 -7.11 -25.58 12.69
N PRO A 25 -7.24 -26.51 13.65
CA PRO A 25 -8.45 -26.63 14.46
C PRO A 25 -8.78 -25.30 15.12
N ALA A 26 -10.07 -24.96 15.16
CA ALA A 26 -10.54 -23.73 15.80
C ALA A 26 -10.11 -23.73 17.28
N PRO A 27 -9.50 -22.64 17.79
CA PRO A 27 -9.07 -22.57 19.17
C PRO A 27 -10.28 -22.67 20.11
N PRO A 28 -10.16 -23.37 21.26
CA PRO A 28 -11.27 -23.66 22.17
C PRO A 28 -11.94 -22.41 22.75
N ASP A 29 -11.21 -21.28 22.84
CA ASP A 29 -11.66 -20.06 23.52
C ASP A 29 -12.26 -18.98 22.58
N GLY A 30 -12.44 -19.29 21.29
CA GLY A 30 -12.88 -18.30 20.30
C GLY A 30 -11.83 -17.20 20.00
N PRO A 31 -12.12 -16.25 19.09
CA PRO A 31 -11.16 -15.22 18.72
C PRO A 31 -11.04 -14.14 19.80
N ILE A 32 -9.80 -13.80 20.17
CA ILE A 32 -9.52 -12.67 21.07
C ILE A 32 -9.94 -11.37 20.38
N GLN A 33 -10.78 -10.59 21.05
CA GLN A 33 -11.31 -9.34 20.52
C GLN A 33 -10.41 -8.17 20.92
N ILE A 34 -9.98 -7.38 19.94
CA ILE A 34 -9.20 -6.17 20.15
C ILE A 34 -10.01 -5.01 19.61
N GLU A 35 -10.34 -4.04 20.45
CA GLU A 35 -11.08 -2.85 20.06
C GLU A 35 -10.21 -1.62 20.16
N VAL A 36 -10.22 -0.79 19.12
CA VAL A 36 -9.48 0.47 19.06
C VAL A 36 -10.46 1.59 18.71
N ASP A 37 -10.44 2.67 19.48
CA ASP A 37 -11.22 3.88 19.21
C ASP A 37 -10.31 5.07 19.00
N THR A 38 -10.12 5.49 17.74
CA THR A 38 -9.18 6.57 17.39
C THR A 38 -9.61 7.96 17.87
N ARG A 39 -10.78 8.07 18.54
CA ARG A 39 -11.30 9.30 19.12
C ARG A 39 -11.03 9.41 20.61
N ARG A 40 -10.79 8.28 21.29
CA ARG A 40 -10.55 8.24 22.72
C ARG A 40 -9.06 8.40 22.99
N ILE A 41 -8.68 9.42 23.76
CA ILE A 41 -7.32 9.57 24.28
C ILE A 41 -7.33 8.96 25.69
N PRO A 42 -6.49 7.95 25.97
CA PRO A 42 -6.45 7.31 27.28
C PRO A 42 -5.96 8.29 28.36
N ALA A 43 -6.49 8.16 29.58
CA ALA A 43 -6.17 9.01 30.71
C ALA A 43 -4.82 8.65 31.38
N ASP A 44 -4.41 7.37 31.32
CA ASP A 44 -3.19 6.89 31.95
C ASP A 44 -1.94 7.09 31.06
N GLY A 45 -0.80 7.38 31.72
CA GLY A 45 0.54 7.43 31.11
C GLY A 45 0.88 6.14 30.36
N PRO A 46 1.76 6.19 29.34
CA PRO A 46 1.76 5.20 28.27
C PRO A 46 2.38 3.86 28.69
N PRO A 47 1.71 2.71 28.48
CA PRO A 47 2.44 1.50 28.13
C PRO A 47 3.14 1.79 26.79
N ASP A 48 4.46 1.67 26.83
CA ASP A 48 5.35 1.79 25.68
C ASP A 48 5.00 0.73 24.61
N PRO A 49 4.94 1.05 23.30
CA PRO A 49 4.81 0.02 22.25
C PRO A 49 5.79 -1.14 22.41
N TRP A 50 7.02 -0.89 22.88
CA TRP A 50 8.01 -1.93 23.17
C TRP A 50 7.54 -2.90 24.25
N ALA A 51 6.96 -2.37 25.34
CA ALA A 51 6.44 -3.17 26.44
C ALA A 51 5.24 -4.03 26.01
N VAL A 52 4.36 -3.50 25.14
CA VAL A 52 3.24 -4.28 24.60
C VAL A 52 3.74 -5.41 23.71
N LEU A 53 4.73 -5.11 22.86
CA LEU A 53 5.29 -6.04 21.90
C LEU A 53 6.29 -7.06 22.49
N GLU A 54 6.59 -6.97 23.78
CA GLU A 54 7.60 -7.80 24.47
C GLU A 54 8.96 -7.76 23.76
N MET A 55 9.31 -6.59 23.25
CA MET A 55 10.56 -6.36 22.56
C MET A 55 11.45 -5.49 23.44
N GLU A 56 12.72 -5.87 23.54
CA GLU A 56 13.73 -5.00 24.11
C GLU A 56 13.87 -3.75 23.24
N ARG A 57 13.99 -2.59 23.89
CA ARG A 57 14.37 -1.37 23.17
C ARG A 57 15.76 -1.60 22.59
N PRO A 58 15.94 -1.45 21.28
CA PRO A 58 17.24 -1.61 20.67
C PRO A 58 18.24 -0.66 21.32
N ALA A 59 19.47 -1.13 21.53
CA ALA A 59 20.57 -0.25 21.88
C ALA A 59 20.74 0.84 20.81
N ASP A 60 21.30 1.99 21.21
CA ASP A 60 21.44 3.18 20.35
C ASP A 60 21.86 2.81 18.92
N GLY A 61 21.00 3.14 17.95
CA GLY A 61 21.24 2.95 16.52
C GLY A 61 20.55 1.75 15.85
N GLN A 62 20.00 0.79 16.60
CA GLN A 62 19.15 -0.24 16.00
C GLN A 62 17.70 0.22 15.86
N ALA A 63 17.12 0.00 14.69
CA ALA A 63 15.82 0.52 14.32
C ALA A 63 14.73 -0.57 14.49
N PRO A 64 13.53 -0.27 15.05
CA PRO A 64 12.48 -1.26 15.27
C PRO A 64 12.09 -2.05 14.01
N PRO A 65 11.50 -3.25 14.14
CA PRO A 65 11.08 -4.02 12.97
C PRO A 65 10.01 -3.33 12.12
N TRP A 66 9.23 -2.40 12.70
CA TRP A 66 8.24 -1.60 11.99
C TRP A 66 8.78 -0.24 11.48
N ILE A 67 10.03 0.14 11.77
CA ILE A 67 10.58 1.43 11.35
C ILE A 67 10.62 1.54 9.82
N GLY A 68 10.28 2.72 9.29
CA GLY A 68 10.12 2.94 7.85
C GLY A 68 8.81 2.37 7.27
N TRP A 69 8.11 1.48 7.99
CA TRP A 69 6.83 0.93 7.57
C TRP A 69 5.64 1.57 8.30
N ALA A 70 5.70 1.71 9.63
CA ALA A 70 4.71 2.45 10.40
C ALA A 70 5.40 3.31 11.46
N SER A 71 4.84 4.50 11.73
CA SER A 71 5.20 5.26 12.92
C SER A 71 4.26 4.87 14.06
N LEU A 72 4.86 4.54 15.21
CA LEU A 72 4.15 4.37 16.48
C LEU A 72 4.31 5.61 17.38
N ASP A 73 4.80 6.73 16.81
CA ASP A 73 5.09 8.00 17.52
C ASP A 73 3.93 8.99 17.43
N GLY A 74 2.75 8.52 17.01
CA GLY A 74 1.54 9.31 16.88
C GLY A 74 0.83 9.60 18.20
N SER A 75 -0.33 10.27 18.13
CA SER A 75 -1.16 10.47 19.33
C SER A 75 -1.76 9.13 19.77
N ARG A 76 -1.43 8.65 20.96
CA ARG A 76 -2.01 7.41 21.52
C ARG A 76 -3.53 7.49 21.54
N VAL A 77 -4.17 6.36 21.21
CA VAL A 77 -5.62 6.21 21.25
C VAL A 77 -6.01 5.00 22.09
N GLY A 78 -7.27 4.95 22.52
CA GLY A 78 -7.79 3.86 23.33
C GLY A 78 -7.74 2.53 22.58
N ALA A 79 -7.08 1.54 23.18
CA ALA A 79 -7.05 0.15 22.73
C ALA A 79 -7.39 -0.75 23.92
N SER A 80 -8.31 -1.69 23.73
CA SER A 80 -8.66 -2.72 24.70
C SER A 80 -8.55 -4.11 24.06
N SER A 81 -8.22 -5.10 24.88
CA SER A 81 -8.21 -6.50 24.47
C SER A 81 -9.08 -7.30 25.44
N SER A 82 -9.83 -8.26 24.92
CA SER A 82 -10.63 -9.18 25.74
C SER A 82 -9.78 -10.21 26.48
N SER A 83 -8.46 -10.26 26.24
CA SER A 83 -7.54 -11.19 26.88
C SER A 83 -6.15 -10.59 27.05
N SER A 84 -5.52 -10.84 28.20
CA SER A 84 -4.12 -10.49 28.44
C SER A 84 -3.13 -11.25 27.55
N ARG A 85 -3.58 -12.34 26.89
CA ARG A 85 -2.79 -13.13 25.92
C ARG A 85 -2.44 -12.34 24.66
N ALA A 86 -3.20 -11.28 24.35
CA ALA A 86 -2.96 -10.44 23.18
C ALA A 86 -3.13 -8.96 23.52
N PRO A 87 -2.17 -8.33 24.21
CA PRO A 87 -2.25 -6.90 24.48
C PRO A 87 -2.10 -6.11 23.18
N ALA A 88 -2.69 -4.92 23.17
CA ALA A 88 -2.70 -4.04 22.01
C ALA A 88 -2.25 -2.62 22.37
N PHE A 89 -1.55 -1.99 21.45
CA PHE A 89 -1.17 -0.58 21.49
C PHE A 89 -1.66 0.08 20.21
N ALA A 90 -2.18 1.30 20.29
CA ALA A 90 -2.67 2.00 19.11
C ALA A 90 -2.34 3.48 19.15
N VAL A 91 -2.03 4.02 17.97
CA VAL A 91 -1.80 5.45 17.75
C VAL A 91 -2.58 5.94 16.54
N ARG A 92 -2.94 7.21 16.60
CA ARG A 92 -3.39 7.99 15.45
C ARG A 92 -2.17 8.65 14.80
N ILE A 93 -2.01 8.39 13.51
CA ILE A 93 -1.01 9.01 12.64
C ILE A 93 -1.72 10.00 11.69
N PRO A 94 -1.01 10.97 11.07
CA PRO A 94 -1.65 11.99 10.23
C PRO A 94 -2.56 11.42 9.13
N GLU A 95 -2.17 10.27 8.57
CA GLU A 95 -2.90 9.61 7.49
C GLU A 95 -3.93 8.57 7.98
N GLY A 96 -4.03 8.29 9.28
CA GLY A 96 -4.94 7.27 9.81
C GLY A 96 -4.55 6.71 11.17
N ALA A 97 -4.36 5.40 11.28
CA ALA A 97 -4.04 4.74 12.55
C ALA A 97 -3.08 3.56 12.39
N ALA A 98 -2.32 3.28 13.44
CA ALA A 98 -1.51 2.07 13.55
C ALA A 98 -1.87 1.33 14.85
N VAL A 99 -1.92 0.00 14.78
CA VAL A 99 -2.25 -0.87 15.91
C VAL A 99 -1.23 -1.99 16.01
N ALA A 100 -0.51 -2.06 17.12
CA ALA A 100 0.44 -3.12 17.44
C ALA A 100 -0.22 -4.14 18.37
N VAL A 101 0.00 -5.43 18.11
CA VAL A 101 -0.52 -6.55 18.90
C VAL A 101 0.56 -7.62 19.00
N ALA A 102 0.74 -8.23 20.16
CA ALA A 102 1.64 -9.38 20.34
C ALA A 102 0.89 -10.60 20.82
N ASN A 103 1.32 -11.80 20.43
CA ASN A 103 0.85 -13.04 21.01
C ASN A 103 1.76 -13.46 22.16
N ARG A 104 1.25 -13.34 23.39
CA ARG A 104 1.94 -13.77 24.62
C ARG A 104 1.62 -15.21 25.03
N HIS A 105 0.81 -15.90 24.23
CA HIS A 105 0.48 -17.29 24.47
C HIS A 105 1.52 -18.21 23.81
N SER A 106 1.70 -19.40 24.39
CA SER A 106 2.55 -20.45 23.81
C SER A 106 1.95 -21.12 22.57
N ASP A 107 0.69 -20.82 22.26
CA ASP A 107 -0.03 -21.39 21.12
C ASP A 107 -0.42 -20.30 20.11
N LYS A 108 -0.75 -20.74 18.90
CA LYS A 108 -1.31 -19.88 17.86
C LYS A 108 -2.69 -19.35 18.29
N ILE A 109 -2.88 -18.04 18.24
CA ILE A 109 -4.14 -17.39 18.63
C ILE A 109 -4.90 -16.83 17.42
N ALA A 110 -6.22 -16.89 17.48
CA ALA A 110 -7.11 -16.16 16.58
C ALA A 110 -7.41 -14.77 17.14
N LEU A 111 -7.36 -13.76 16.28
CA LEU A 111 -7.63 -12.37 16.61
C LEU A 111 -8.80 -11.83 15.79
N ARG A 112 -9.58 -10.95 16.42
CA ARG A 112 -10.55 -10.07 15.75
C ARG A 112 -10.24 -8.63 16.12
N LEU A 113 -9.56 -7.91 15.23
CA LEU A 113 -9.24 -6.51 15.40
C LEU A 113 -10.40 -5.64 14.88
N ALA A 114 -10.96 -4.78 15.73
CA ALA A 114 -12.01 -3.82 15.40
C ALA A 114 -11.49 -2.38 15.65
N VAL A 115 -11.28 -1.61 14.58
CA VAL A 115 -10.77 -0.23 14.67
C VAL A 115 -11.83 0.77 14.24
N ARG A 116 -12.28 1.63 15.15
CA ARG A 116 -13.22 2.72 14.85
C ARG A 116 -12.48 3.85 14.16
N LEU A 117 -12.83 4.10 12.89
CA LEU A 117 -12.23 5.10 12.04
C LEU A 117 -13.28 6.11 11.56
N PRO A 118 -12.88 7.34 11.18
CA PRO A 118 -13.78 8.26 10.51
C PRO A 118 -14.19 7.73 9.12
N ARG A 119 -15.12 8.44 8.46
CA ARG A 119 -15.46 8.16 7.07
C ARG A 119 -14.22 8.26 6.17
N GLY A 120 -14.11 7.40 5.17
CA GLY A 120 -12.97 7.39 4.25
C GLY A 120 -12.75 6.04 3.57
N LEU A 121 -11.80 6.02 2.63
CA LEU A 121 -11.32 4.81 1.99
C LEU A 121 -9.94 4.45 2.55
N TYR A 122 -9.86 3.30 3.20
CA TYR A 122 -8.68 2.86 3.95
C TYR A 122 -7.96 1.74 3.25
N ARG A 123 -6.66 1.93 3.04
CA ARG A 123 -5.72 0.83 2.80
C ARG A 123 -5.38 0.21 4.15
N VAL A 124 -5.37 -1.12 4.20
CA VAL A 124 -5.05 -1.87 5.41
C VAL A 124 -3.88 -2.78 5.12
N ASP A 125 -2.79 -2.53 5.82
CA ASP A 125 -1.55 -3.31 5.72
C ASP A 125 -1.29 -3.97 7.07
N ARG A 126 -0.68 -5.16 7.05
CA ARG A 126 -0.27 -5.88 8.25
C ARG A 126 1.17 -6.32 8.12
N LEU A 127 2.01 -5.95 9.06
CA LEU A 127 3.37 -6.42 9.20
C LEU A 127 3.41 -7.42 10.34
N VAL A 128 3.86 -8.65 10.10
CA VAL A 128 4.08 -9.71 11.11
C VAL A 128 5.57 -9.93 11.29
N PHE A 129 6.02 -10.06 12.54
CA PHE A 129 7.42 -10.31 12.92
C PHE A 129 7.51 -11.07 14.24
N GLY A 130 8.63 -11.77 14.49
CA GLY A 130 8.87 -12.44 15.77
C GLY A 130 9.29 -11.45 16.86
N THR A 131 8.79 -11.60 18.07
CA THR A 131 9.14 -10.75 19.23
C THR A 131 10.62 -10.88 19.60
N GLY A 132 11.20 -12.07 19.42
CA GLY A 132 12.64 -12.35 19.65
C GLY A 132 13.53 -12.23 18.41
N SER A 133 13.00 -11.95 17.21
CA SER A 133 13.79 -11.84 15.99
C SER A 133 13.20 -10.82 15.01
N PRO A 134 13.83 -9.65 14.83
CA PRO A 134 13.34 -8.59 13.94
C PRO A 134 13.55 -8.90 12.44
N ALA A 135 14.15 -10.05 12.10
CA ALA A 135 14.60 -10.39 10.75
C ALA A 135 13.51 -11.03 9.88
N ALA A 136 12.60 -11.82 10.46
CA ALA A 136 11.50 -12.43 9.72
C ALA A 136 10.32 -11.46 9.67
N ARG A 137 10.17 -10.75 8.55
CA ARG A 137 9.09 -9.79 8.33
C ARG A 137 8.19 -10.27 7.21
N ARG A 138 6.90 -10.42 7.49
CA ARG A 138 5.87 -10.66 6.46
C ARG A 138 4.97 -9.45 6.38
N VAL A 139 4.90 -8.83 5.20
CA VAL A 139 3.95 -7.75 4.93
C VAL A 139 2.80 -8.30 4.12
N GLU A 140 1.59 -8.17 4.66
CA GLU A 140 0.33 -8.60 4.04
C GLU A 140 -0.49 -7.36 3.70
N ARG A 141 -0.89 -7.22 2.43
CA ARG A 141 -1.91 -6.26 2.01
C ARG A 141 -3.28 -6.89 2.22
N MET A 142 -4.14 -6.23 2.99
CA MET A 142 -5.51 -6.69 3.18
C MET A 142 -6.49 -5.96 2.24
N GLU A 143 -7.71 -6.49 2.12
CA GLU A 143 -8.78 -5.83 1.37
C GLU A 143 -9.02 -4.38 1.86
N PRO A 144 -9.04 -3.38 0.96
CA PRO A 144 -9.30 -1.99 1.31
C PRO A 144 -10.74 -1.81 1.80
N VAL A 145 -10.94 -0.91 2.75
CA VAL A 145 -12.23 -0.72 3.43
C VAL A 145 -12.77 0.67 3.16
N LEU A 146 -14.02 0.74 2.67
CA LEU A 146 -14.74 1.99 2.48
C LEU A 146 -15.75 2.21 3.61
N LEU A 147 -15.64 3.34 4.29
CA LEU A 147 -16.54 3.80 5.34
C LEU A 147 -17.29 5.06 4.88
N ASP A 148 -18.59 4.93 4.64
CA ASP A 148 -19.46 6.07 4.25
C ASP A 148 -19.73 7.03 5.42
N ALA A 149 -19.75 6.48 6.63
CA ALA A 149 -19.87 7.18 7.89
C ALA A 149 -18.80 6.63 8.85
N PRO A 150 -18.46 7.36 9.92
CA PRO A 150 -17.57 6.83 10.93
C PRO A 150 -18.08 5.48 11.48
N GLY A 151 -17.18 4.51 11.61
CA GLY A 151 -17.55 3.15 11.96
C GLY A 151 -16.36 2.25 12.25
N ALA A 152 -16.63 1.01 12.67
CA ALA A 152 -15.59 0.03 12.98
C ALA A 152 -15.18 -0.77 11.72
N VAL A 153 -13.88 -0.84 11.47
CA VAL A 153 -13.28 -1.77 10.53
C VAL A 153 -12.87 -3.02 11.26
N VAL A 154 -13.41 -4.18 10.85
CA VAL A 154 -13.10 -5.48 11.46
C VAL A 154 -12.15 -6.26 10.56
N LYS A 155 -11.04 -6.72 11.12
CA LYS A 155 -10.05 -7.56 10.45
C LYS A 155 -9.76 -8.81 11.30
N PRO A 156 -10.11 -10.02 10.82
CA PRO A 156 -9.67 -11.25 11.44
C PRO A 156 -8.19 -11.50 11.14
N GLY A 157 -7.51 -12.23 12.02
CA GLY A 157 -6.11 -12.62 11.80
C GLY A 157 -5.67 -13.73 12.74
N TRP A 158 -4.51 -14.29 12.47
CA TRP A 158 -3.86 -15.31 13.30
C TRP A 158 -2.44 -14.89 13.63
N LEU A 159 -2.01 -15.07 14.88
CA LEU A 159 -0.62 -14.89 15.28
C LEU A 159 -0.09 -16.21 15.85
N SER A 160 1.09 -16.64 15.40
CA SER A 160 1.78 -17.80 15.98
C SER A 160 2.33 -17.44 17.35
N ALA A 161 2.72 -18.43 18.14
CA ALA A 161 3.39 -18.20 19.41
C ALA A 161 4.67 -17.39 19.19
N GLY A 162 4.88 -16.33 19.97
CA GLY A 162 6.04 -15.43 19.82
C GLY A 162 5.98 -14.49 18.60
N ASP A 163 4.87 -14.44 17.86
CA ASP A 163 4.67 -13.44 16.81
C ASP A 163 4.04 -12.16 17.37
N ALA A 164 4.42 -11.05 16.78
CA ALA A 164 3.78 -9.75 16.88
C ALA A 164 3.33 -9.27 15.50
N ALA A 165 2.36 -8.36 15.48
CA ALA A 165 1.96 -7.67 14.27
C ALA A 165 1.64 -6.20 14.49
N VAL A 166 1.94 -5.40 13.48
CA VAL A 166 1.49 -4.01 13.37
C VAL A 166 0.53 -3.92 12.18
N TYR A 167 -0.68 -3.43 12.43
CA TYR A 167 -1.69 -3.11 11.43
C TYR A 167 -1.62 -1.61 11.15
N ARG A 168 -1.65 -1.23 9.87
CA ARG A 168 -1.64 0.17 9.43
C ARG A 168 -2.88 0.45 8.60
N PHE A 169 -3.66 1.43 9.04
CA PHE A 169 -4.87 1.91 8.37
C PHE A 169 -4.57 3.30 7.80
N VAL A 170 -4.53 3.41 6.47
CA VAL A 170 -4.18 4.66 5.77
C VAL A 170 -5.39 5.16 5.01
N ASN A 171 -5.90 6.35 5.35
CA ASN A 171 -6.94 7.04 4.60
C ASN A 171 -6.39 7.57 3.28
N LEU A 172 -6.67 6.85 2.19
CA LEU A 172 -6.12 7.13 0.87
C LEU A 172 -6.57 8.49 0.31
N ALA A 173 -7.81 8.89 0.58
CA ALA A 173 -8.32 10.20 0.15
C ALA A 173 -7.64 11.34 0.91
N GLY A 174 -7.43 11.16 2.22
CA GLY A 174 -6.69 12.12 3.06
C GLY A 174 -5.23 12.25 2.62
N LEU A 175 -4.56 11.12 2.36
CA LEU A 175 -3.18 11.08 1.88
C LEU A 175 -3.04 11.78 0.52
N ALA A 176 -3.91 11.49 -0.45
CA ALA A 176 -3.88 12.16 -1.76
C ALA A 176 -4.08 13.68 -1.63
N ALA A 177 -4.99 14.13 -0.76
CA ALA A 177 -5.20 15.55 -0.49
C ALA A 177 -3.99 16.22 0.19
N ALA A 178 -3.30 15.52 1.09
CA ALA A 178 -2.05 15.99 1.69
C ALA A 178 -0.94 16.15 0.64
N ARG A 179 -0.71 15.13 -0.20
CA ARG A 179 0.28 15.19 -1.29
C ARG A 179 -0.04 16.25 -2.34
N TYR A 180 -1.32 16.48 -2.62
CA TYR A 180 -1.73 17.58 -3.49
C TYR A 180 -1.31 18.95 -2.91
N ARG A 181 -1.53 19.16 -1.60
CA ARG A 181 -1.11 20.40 -0.92
C ARG A 181 0.41 20.57 -0.93
N GLU A 182 1.16 19.49 -0.74
CA GLU A 182 2.62 19.48 -0.84
C GLU A 182 3.11 19.88 -2.23
N ALA A 183 2.56 19.27 -3.30
CA ALA A 183 2.89 19.65 -4.68
C ALA A 183 2.54 21.12 -4.96
N ARG A 184 1.38 21.59 -4.51
CA ARG A 184 0.98 23.01 -4.65
C ARG A 184 1.93 23.95 -3.89
N GLN A 185 2.41 23.55 -2.72
CA GLN A 185 3.40 24.32 -1.98
C GLN A 185 4.74 24.39 -2.73
N GLY A 186 5.19 23.28 -3.33
CA GLY A 186 6.37 23.26 -4.20
C GLY A 186 6.26 24.25 -5.36
N VAL A 187 5.10 24.34 -6.01
CA VAL A 187 4.85 25.31 -7.09
C VAL A 187 4.85 26.76 -6.59
N ARG A 188 4.34 27.03 -5.37
CA ARG A 188 4.39 28.38 -4.77
C ARG A 188 5.81 28.82 -4.48
N VAL A 189 6.66 27.92 -3.98
CA VAL A 189 8.09 28.23 -3.75
C VAL A 189 8.78 28.63 -5.06
N LEU A 190 8.40 28.02 -6.19
CA LEU A 190 8.92 28.37 -7.51
C LEU A 190 8.40 29.70 -8.07
N GLN A 191 7.25 30.18 -7.61
CA GLN A 191 6.56 31.34 -8.20
C GLN A 191 7.44 32.61 -8.19
N ALA A 192 8.23 32.81 -7.14
CA ALA A 192 9.12 33.96 -7.03
C ALA A 192 10.28 33.92 -8.04
N ALA A 193 10.80 32.74 -8.36
CA ALA A 193 11.98 32.57 -9.23
C ALA A 193 11.60 32.42 -10.72
N ARG A 194 10.45 31.80 -11.01
CA ARG A 194 10.03 31.36 -12.35
C ARG A 194 8.51 31.46 -12.54
N PRO A 195 7.96 32.68 -12.67
CA PRO A 195 6.51 32.89 -12.71
C PRO A 195 5.84 32.29 -13.96
N SER A 196 6.52 32.28 -15.11
CA SER A 196 6.00 31.70 -16.35
C SER A 196 5.80 30.19 -16.25
N GLU A 197 6.84 29.45 -15.84
CA GLU A 197 6.85 28.00 -15.69
C GLU A 197 5.86 27.58 -14.60
N CYS A 198 5.82 28.33 -13.49
CA CYS A 198 4.84 28.16 -12.43
C CYS A 198 3.40 28.22 -12.98
N ARG A 199 3.07 29.22 -13.81
CA ARG A 199 1.75 29.35 -14.44
C ARG A 199 1.38 28.11 -15.26
N TRP A 200 2.31 27.58 -16.05
CA TRP A 200 2.06 26.39 -16.88
C TRP A 200 1.81 25.13 -16.04
N ILE A 201 2.55 24.93 -14.95
CA ILE A 201 2.36 23.78 -14.03
C ILE A 201 1.06 23.93 -13.23
N LEU A 202 0.69 25.15 -12.84
CA LEU A 202 -0.52 25.41 -12.05
C LEU A 202 -1.81 25.08 -12.80
N VAL A 203 -1.85 25.22 -14.14
CA VAL A 203 -3.05 24.95 -14.93
C VAL A 203 -3.56 23.53 -14.72
N PRO A 204 -2.79 22.45 -15.02
CA PRO A 204 -3.24 21.10 -14.77
C PRO A 204 -3.44 20.80 -13.27
N LEU A 205 -2.64 21.39 -12.36
CA LEU A 205 -2.84 21.19 -10.92
C LEU A 205 -4.14 21.79 -10.37
N ARG A 206 -4.67 22.86 -10.98
CA ARG A 206 -6.00 23.38 -10.62
C ARG A 206 -7.12 22.44 -11.05
N GLU A 207 -6.98 21.81 -12.22
CA GLU A 207 -7.91 20.77 -12.64
C GLU A 207 -7.84 19.55 -11.71
N CYS A 208 -6.63 19.12 -11.35
CA CYS A 208 -6.40 18.08 -10.34
C CYS A 208 -7.08 18.40 -9.00
N GLU A 209 -7.00 19.67 -8.55
CA GLU A 209 -7.65 20.14 -7.31
C GLU A 209 -9.14 19.84 -7.30
N SER A 210 -9.82 20.16 -8.41
CA SER A 210 -11.27 19.99 -8.51
C SER A 210 -11.70 18.54 -8.29
N HIS A 211 -10.89 17.59 -8.75
CA HIS A 211 -11.14 16.16 -8.62
C HIS A 211 -10.74 15.61 -7.25
N VAL A 212 -9.58 16.02 -6.73
CA VAL A 212 -9.16 15.66 -5.37
C VAL A 212 -10.16 16.19 -4.34
N ALA A 213 -10.67 17.41 -4.50
CA ALA A 213 -11.66 18.00 -3.61
C ALA A 213 -12.99 17.21 -3.61
N VAL A 214 -13.44 16.70 -4.75
CA VAL A 214 -14.62 15.82 -4.81
C VAL A 214 -14.41 14.56 -3.97
N ILE A 215 -13.24 13.93 -4.09
CA ILE A 215 -12.92 12.69 -3.37
C ILE A 215 -12.70 12.93 -1.87
N ALA A 216 -12.03 14.03 -1.51
CA ALA A 216 -11.73 14.39 -0.13
C ALA A 216 -12.99 14.69 0.71
N ARG A 217 -14.11 15.07 0.07
CA ARG A 217 -15.41 15.23 0.75
C ARG A 217 -16.03 13.90 1.20
N GLY A 218 -15.46 12.78 0.77
CA GLY A 218 -15.94 11.43 1.06
C GLY A 218 -16.47 10.74 -0.20
N ILE A 219 -16.32 9.42 -0.25
CA ILE A 219 -16.80 8.59 -1.35
C ILE A 219 -17.98 7.77 -0.81
N PRO A 220 -19.23 8.07 -1.18
CA PRO A 220 -20.34 7.19 -0.86
C PRO A 220 -20.14 5.82 -1.50
N ARG A 221 -20.54 4.73 -0.83
CA ARG A 221 -20.39 3.36 -1.33
C ARG A 221 -21.08 3.14 -2.66
N SER A 222 -22.24 3.76 -2.86
CA SER A 222 -22.96 3.76 -4.15
C SER A 222 -22.20 4.46 -5.28
N GLN A 223 -21.30 5.39 -4.94
CA GLN A 223 -20.54 6.21 -5.88
C GLN A 223 -19.06 5.80 -6.00
N ARG A 224 -18.63 4.69 -5.38
CA ARG A 224 -17.25 4.21 -5.42
C ARG A 224 -16.64 4.19 -6.83
N TYR A 225 -17.41 3.74 -7.82
CA TYR A 225 -16.96 3.70 -9.22
C TYR A 225 -17.05 5.03 -9.95
N ALA A 226 -17.97 5.90 -9.57
CA ALA A 226 -17.99 7.27 -10.07
C ALA A 226 -16.74 8.04 -9.57
N ALA A 227 -16.32 7.78 -8.34
CA ALA A 227 -15.09 8.35 -7.77
C ALA A 227 -13.83 7.91 -8.56
N VAL A 228 -13.77 6.68 -9.09
CA VAL A 228 -12.66 6.23 -9.96
C VAL A 228 -12.46 7.18 -11.15
N LYS A 229 -13.53 7.71 -11.75
CA LYS A 229 -13.41 8.69 -12.86
C LYS A 229 -12.71 9.97 -12.41
N HIS A 230 -13.04 10.47 -11.23
CA HIS A 230 -12.37 11.64 -10.65
C HIS A 230 -10.90 11.34 -10.31
N VAL A 231 -10.62 10.18 -9.71
CA VAL A 231 -9.24 9.76 -9.40
C VAL A 231 -8.40 9.68 -10.68
N HIS A 232 -8.92 9.08 -11.74
CA HIS A 232 -8.19 8.94 -13.01
C HIS A 232 -7.99 10.26 -13.75
N ARG A 233 -8.94 11.20 -13.67
CA ARG A 233 -8.73 12.57 -14.18
C ARG A 233 -7.70 13.34 -13.36
N ALA A 234 -7.68 13.16 -12.04
CA ALA A 234 -6.64 13.72 -11.17
C ALA A 234 -5.26 13.12 -11.50
N LEU A 235 -5.17 11.81 -11.73
CA LEU A 235 -3.93 11.14 -12.17
C LEU A 235 -3.42 11.73 -13.48
N LEU A 236 -4.29 11.87 -14.48
CA LEU A 236 -3.92 12.40 -15.78
C LEU A 236 -3.36 13.84 -15.68
N THR A 237 -4.02 14.69 -14.91
CA THR A 237 -3.62 16.10 -14.75
C THR A 237 -2.38 16.26 -13.86
N ALA A 238 -2.24 15.46 -12.81
CA ALA A 238 -1.00 15.37 -12.02
C ALA A 238 0.19 14.93 -12.90
N SER A 239 -0.02 13.96 -13.80
CA SER A 239 1.02 13.48 -14.71
C SER A 239 1.41 14.48 -15.78
N HIS A 240 0.45 15.26 -16.26
CA HIS A 240 0.75 16.40 -17.12
C HIS A 240 1.61 17.44 -16.37
N ALA A 241 1.26 17.78 -15.13
CA ALA A 241 2.05 18.71 -14.32
C ALA A 241 3.49 18.19 -14.06
N ARG A 242 3.64 16.90 -13.75
CA ARG A 242 4.94 16.23 -13.59
C ARG A 242 5.78 16.32 -14.87
N THR A 243 5.17 16.02 -16.01
CA THR A 243 5.85 16.07 -17.32
C THR A 243 6.35 17.49 -17.63
N LEU A 244 5.52 18.52 -17.38
CA LEU A 244 5.94 19.92 -17.53
C LEU A 244 7.11 20.27 -16.60
N CYS A 245 7.04 19.88 -15.33
CA CYS A 245 8.12 20.09 -14.35
C CYS A 245 9.44 19.46 -14.83
N SER A 246 9.40 18.18 -15.21
CA SER A 246 10.56 17.45 -15.75
C SER A 246 11.14 18.13 -16.99
N ASN A 247 10.29 18.56 -17.93
CA ASN A 247 10.74 19.25 -19.14
C ASN A 247 11.40 20.60 -18.84
N PHE A 248 10.82 21.41 -17.96
CA PHE A 248 11.43 22.69 -17.57
C PHE A 248 12.75 22.50 -16.82
N ARG A 249 12.87 21.45 -15.99
CA ARG A 249 14.13 21.07 -15.35
C ARG A 249 15.17 20.66 -16.39
N GLY A 250 14.82 19.77 -17.32
CA GLY A 250 15.71 19.32 -18.39
C GLY A 250 16.18 20.43 -19.33
N GLN A 251 15.39 21.50 -19.48
CA GLN A 251 15.74 22.69 -20.25
C GLN A 251 16.53 23.74 -19.44
N GLY A 252 16.84 23.48 -18.16
CA GLY A 252 17.50 24.47 -17.29
C GLY A 252 16.64 25.70 -16.97
N ARG A 253 15.33 25.65 -17.25
CA ARG A 253 14.39 26.77 -17.02
C ARG A 253 13.95 26.87 -15.57
N MET A 254 14.30 25.89 -14.75
CA MET A 254 13.96 25.82 -13.33
C MET A 254 15.22 25.61 -12.48
N PRO A 255 15.33 26.25 -11.30
CA PRO A 255 16.38 25.92 -10.35
C PRO A 255 16.35 24.42 -10.02
N HIS A 256 17.52 23.78 -10.08
CA HIS A 256 17.64 22.32 -9.98
C HIS A 256 16.97 21.78 -8.70
N GLU A 257 17.38 22.27 -7.54
CA GLU A 257 16.86 21.83 -6.24
C GLU A 257 15.33 22.01 -6.10
N SER A 258 14.81 23.18 -6.47
CA SER A 258 13.37 23.45 -6.40
C SER A 258 12.57 22.59 -7.39
N GLY A 259 13.13 22.35 -8.58
CA GLY A 259 12.52 21.46 -9.57
C GLY A 259 12.51 20.00 -9.13
N GLU A 260 13.59 19.52 -8.52
CA GLU A 260 13.65 18.17 -7.96
C GLU A 260 12.64 17.97 -6.82
N ARG A 261 12.57 18.92 -5.88
CA ARG A 261 11.58 18.86 -4.79
C ARG A 261 10.15 18.87 -5.32
N LEU A 262 9.85 19.69 -6.33
CA LEU A 262 8.52 19.70 -6.93
C LEU A 262 8.23 18.38 -7.67
N GLU A 263 9.18 17.86 -8.43
CA GLU A 263 9.03 16.58 -9.12
C GLU A 263 8.77 15.45 -8.13
N GLN A 264 9.51 15.38 -7.03
CA GLN A 264 9.28 14.41 -5.94
C GLN A 264 7.88 14.56 -5.32
N ALA A 265 7.40 15.79 -5.09
CA ALA A 265 6.06 16.03 -4.57
C ALA A 265 4.96 15.61 -5.57
N LEU A 266 5.18 15.81 -6.87
CA LEU A 266 4.27 15.36 -7.94
C LEU A 266 4.27 13.84 -8.06
N ASP A 267 5.43 13.19 -7.91
CA ASP A 267 5.55 11.73 -7.85
C ASP A 267 4.76 11.15 -6.68
N GLY A 268 4.93 11.74 -5.48
CA GLY A 268 4.17 11.32 -4.28
C GLY A 268 2.66 11.51 -4.44
N LEU A 269 2.23 12.54 -5.18
CA LEU A 269 0.82 12.74 -5.53
C LEU A 269 0.33 11.66 -6.51
N GLU A 270 1.06 11.38 -7.59
CA GLU A 270 0.71 10.32 -8.55
C GLU A 270 0.60 8.95 -7.85
N GLU A 271 1.56 8.61 -6.99
CA GLU A 271 1.56 7.35 -6.22
C GLU A 271 0.34 7.27 -5.29
N SER A 272 0.03 8.35 -4.58
CA SER A 272 -1.13 8.39 -3.67
C SER A 272 -2.45 8.29 -4.41
N LEU A 273 -2.55 8.89 -5.60
CA LEU A 273 -3.73 8.77 -6.45
C LEU A 273 -3.84 7.37 -7.08
N ALA A 274 -2.73 6.71 -7.41
CA ALA A 274 -2.74 5.35 -7.91
C ALA A 274 -3.16 4.33 -6.83
N GLU A 275 -2.69 4.53 -5.59
CA GLU A 275 -3.15 3.78 -4.41
C GLU A 275 -4.65 4.01 -4.15
N LEU A 276 -5.10 5.27 -4.22
CA LEU A 276 -6.53 5.61 -4.12
C LEU A 276 -7.36 4.96 -5.21
N SER A 277 -6.87 4.89 -6.46
CA SER A 277 -7.55 4.19 -7.54
C SER A 277 -7.65 2.69 -7.26
N ALA A 278 -6.54 2.06 -6.85
CA ALA A 278 -6.52 0.65 -6.46
C ALA A 278 -7.52 0.37 -5.33
N GLY A 279 -7.56 1.23 -4.32
CA GLY A 279 -8.53 1.17 -3.23
C GLY A 279 -9.97 1.29 -3.74
N CYS A 280 -10.27 2.24 -4.64
CA CYS A 280 -11.60 2.39 -5.22
C CYS A 280 -12.01 1.17 -6.06
N LEU A 281 -11.07 0.52 -6.73
CA LEU A 281 -11.30 -0.66 -7.55
C LEU A 281 -11.30 -1.97 -6.75
N GLY A 282 -10.89 -1.95 -5.48
CA GLY A 282 -10.78 -3.16 -4.67
C GLY A 282 -9.59 -4.04 -5.04
N LEU A 283 -8.51 -3.44 -5.54
CA LEU A 283 -7.29 -4.15 -5.84
C LEU A 283 -6.46 -4.36 -4.59
N VAL A 284 -5.96 -5.59 -4.42
CA VAL A 284 -5.09 -5.99 -3.32
C VAL A 284 -3.77 -6.48 -3.93
N PRO A 285 -2.79 -5.58 -4.10
CA PRO A 285 -1.47 -5.96 -4.58
C PRO A 285 -0.62 -6.58 -3.47
N GLU A 286 0.22 -7.54 -3.81
CA GLU A 286 1.15 -8.19 -2.88
C GLU A 286 2.50 -8.43 -3.57
N ILE A 287 3.58 -8.30 -2.78
CA ILE A 287 4.92 -8.77 -3.15
C ILE A 287 5.33 -9.83 -2.13
N THR A 288 5.80 -10.97 -2.63
CA THR A 288 6.47 -11.99 -1.84
C THR A 288 7.89 -12.16 -2.36
N LEU A 289 8.87 -12.07 -1.47
CA LEU A 289 10.26 -12.43 -1.76
C LEU A 289 10.57 -13.78 -1.12
N ALA A 290 11.12 -14.70 -1.91
CA ALA A 290 11.69 -15.91 -1.39
C ALA A 290 12.94 -15.60 -0.54
N LEU A 291 13.25 -16.52 0.37
CA LEU A 291 14.54 -16.53 1.05
C LEU A 291 15.67 -16.61 0.01
N ALA A 292 16.83 -16.06 0.36
CA ALA A 292 18.01 -16.18 -0.48
C ALA A 292 18.38 -17.65 -0.64
N ASP A 293 18.78 -18.03 -1.85
CA ASP A 293 19.41 -19.32 -2.08
C ASP A 293 20.77 -19.33 -1.34
N PRO A 294 21.07 -20.32 -0.48
CA PRO A 294 22.37 -20.42 0.17
C PRO A 294 23.55 -20.49 -0.82
N GLU A 295 23.34 -21.06 -2.00
CA GLU A 295 24.36 -21.19 -3.05
C GLU A 295 24.51 -19.90 -3.88
N HIS A 296 23.42 -19.13 -3.99
CA HIS A 296 23.35 -17.89 -4.76
C HIS A 296 22.64 -16.78 -3.94
N PRO A 297 23.29 -16.25 -2.89
CA PRO A 297 22.65 -15.33 -1.95
C PRO A 297 22.21 -14.00 -2.58
N GLU A 298 22.78 -13.66 -3.73
CA GLU A 298 22.41 -12.48 -4.52
C GLU A 298 21.15 -12.69 -5.37
N VAL A 299 20.73 -13.94 -5.58
CA VAL A 299 19.57 -14.27 -6.41
C VAL A 299 18.37 -14.55 -5.53
N ARG A 300 17.25 -13.89 -5.85
CA ARG A 300 15.97 -14.08 -5.15
C ARG A 300 14.83 -14.23 -6.14
N ARG A 301 13.89 -15.10 -5.79
CA ARG A 301 12.62 -15.21 -6.50
C ARG A 301 11.64 -14.20 -5.91
N MET A 302 11.16 -13.28 -6.73
CA MET A 302 10.10 -12.35 -6.38
C MET A 302 8.80 -12.77 -7.06
N THR A 303 7.71 -12.89 -6.30
CA THR A 303 6.37 -13.06 -6.85
C THR A 303 5.58 -11.79 -6.56
N VAL A 304 4.97 -11.24 -7.60
CA VAL A 304 4.08 -10.09 -7.50
C VAL A 304 2.69 -10.56 -7.91
N SER A 305 1.70 -10.33 -7.06
CA SER A 305 0.32 -10.71 -7.33
C SER A 305 -0.62 -9.53 -7.13
N VAL A 306 -1.78 -9.60 -7.79
CA VAL A 306 -2.85 -8.62 -7.63
C VAL A 306 -4.17 -9.37 -7.63
N ALA A 307 -4.89 -9.29 -6.51
CA ALA A 307 -6.25 -9.79 -6.40
C ALA A 307 -7.25 -8.66 -6.65
N ASN A 308 -8.39 -8.97 -7.27
CA ASN A 308 -9.49 -8.05 -7.47
C ASN A 308 -10.67 -8.43 -6.58
N SER A 309 -10.74 -7.82 -5.39
CA SER A 309 -11.87 -7.92 -4.47
C SER A 309 -13.06 -7.01 -4.85
N GLY A 310 -12.90 -6.19 -5.90
CA GLY A 310 -13.94 -5.31 -6.40
C GLY A 310 -15.01 -6.02 -7.22
N ARG A 311 -15.93 -5.22 -7.78
CA ARG A 311 -17.04 -5.73 -8.63
C ARG A 311 -16.83 -5.46 -10.12
N GLN A 312 -15.73 -4.83 -10.50
CA GLN A 312 -15.45 -4.49 -11.90
C GLN A 312 -14.26 -5.29 -12.42
N SER A 313 -14.39 -5.79 -13.65
CA SER A 313 -13.26 -6.36 -14.37
C SER A 313 -12.33 -5.26 -14.87
N LEU A 314 -11.03 -5.47 -14.72
CA LEU A 314 -10.02 -4.57 -15.28
C LEU A 314 -9.42 -5.15 -16.56
N PRO A 315 -9.45 -4.43 -17.68
CA PRO A 315 -8.73 -4.83 -18.88
C PRO A 315 -7.24 -4.50 -18.75
N PHE A 316 -6.40 -5.31 -19.40
CA PHE A 316 -4.97 -5.07 -19.59
C PHE A 316 -4.22 -4.76 -18.29
N VAL A 317 -4.06 -5.77 -17.43
CA VAL A 317 -3.20 -5.68 -16.24
C VAL A 317 -1.78 -6.10 -16.63
N ARG A 318 -0.79 -5.27 -16.33
CA ARG A 318 0.63 -5.57 -16.52
C ARG A 318 1.34 -5.49 -15.18
N ILE A 319 2.14 -6.49 -14.89
CA ILE A 319 3.01 -6.55 -13.73
C ILE A 319 4.45 -6.35 -14.20
N GLY A 320 5.20 -5.55 -13.47
CA GLY A 320 6.60 -5.28 -13.71
C GLY A 320 7.37 -5.27 -12.41
N ALA A 321 8.68 -5.30 -12.53
CA ALA A 321 9.61 -5.36 -11.41
C ALA A 321 10.89 -4.61 -11.78
N SER A 322 11.50 -3.97 -10.80
CA SER A 322 12.78 -3.28 -10.92
C SER A 322 13.68 -3.63 -9.75
N ALA A 323 14.96 -3.80 -10.06
CA ALA A 323 16.02 -3.92 -9.07
C ALA A 323 16.64 -2.53 -8.82
N PRO A 324 17.33 -2.34 -7.68
CA PRO A 324 18.16 -1.16 -7.46
C PRO A 324 19.35 -1.11 -8.45
N PRO A 325 20.08 0.02 -8.52
CA PRO A 325 21.27 0.16 -9.35
C PRO A 325 22.27 -0.99 -9.13
N GLY A 326 22.84 -1.53 -10.21
CA GLY A 326 23.73 -2.69 -10.17
C GLY A 326 23.03 -4.05 -10.09
N GLY A 327 21.72 -4.09 -9.81
CA GLY A 327 20.92 -5.30 -9.89
C GLY A 327 20.30 -5.54 -11.27
N SER A 328 19.70 -6.72 -11.45
CA SER A 328 18.94 -7.05 -12.66
C SER A 328 17.67 -7.84 -12.32
N VAL A 329 16.67 -7.73 -13.19
CA VAL A 329 15.41 -8.45 -13.06
C VAL A 329 15.09 -9.17 -14.36
N ARG A 330 14.74 -10.45 -14.27
CA ARG A 330 14.28 -11.26 -15.41
C ARG A 330 12.90 -11.84 -15.12
N PRO A 331 11.90 -11.64 -16.00
CA PRO A 331 10.61 -12.29 -15.84
C PRO A 331 10.77 -13.81 -16.02
N ALA A 332 10.18 -14.59 -15.12
CA ALA A 332 10.07 -16.04 -15.27
C ALA A 332 8.83 -16.43 -16.09
N ASP A 333 7.76 -15.62 -15.97
CA ASP A 333 6.46 -15.86 -16.59
C ASP A 333 5.97 -14.65 -17.42
N SER A 334 4.89 -14.84 -18.18
CA SER A 334 4.17 -13.72 -18.76
C SER A 334 3.66 -12.79 -17.67
N ALA A 335 3.99 -11.51 -17.78
CA ALA A 335 3.58 -10.48 -16.83
C ALA A 335 2.50 -9.54 -17.41
N THR A 336 1.80 -9.96 -18.47
CA THR A 336 0.69 -9.21 -19.08
C THR A 336 -0.57 -10.08 -19.16
N PHE A 337 -1.67 -9.55 -18.66
CA PHE A 337 -2.95 -10.22 -18.51
C PHE A 337 -4.04 -9.43 -19.21
N ARG A 338 -4.85 -10.10 -20.05
CA ARG A 338 -5.91 -9.46 -20.84
C ARG A 338 -7.00 -8.87 -19.97
N SER A 339 -7.34 -9.53 -18.88
CA SER A 339 -8.38 -9.10 -17.95
C SER A 339 -8.13 -9.64 -16.55
N LEU A 340 -8.59 -8.90 -15.54
CA LEU A 340 -8.67 -9.30 -14.14
C LEU A 340 -10.09 -9.06 -13.64
N GLY A 341 -10.91 -10.12 -13.59
CA GLY A 341 -12.30 -10.07 -13.15
C GLY A 341 -12.48 -10.04 -11.63
N PRO A 342 -13.70 -9.77 -11.14
CA PRO A 342 -14.05 -9.88 -9.72
C PRO A 342 -13.71 -11.25 -9.13
N GLY A 343 -13.11 -11.27 -7.94
CA GLY A 343 -12.68 -12.48 -7.25
C GLY A 343 -11.48 -13.20 -7.88
N GLN A 344 -10.92 -12.68 -8.97
CA GLN A 344 -9.74 -13.27 -9.62
C GLN A 344 -8.45 -12.66 -9.10
N SER A 345 -7.36 -13.41 -9.28
CA SER A 345 -6.00 -12.97 -9.00
C SER A 345 -5.11 -13.28 -10.20
N VAL A 346 -4.16 -12.39 -10.47
CA VAL A 346 -3.06 -12.61 -11.42
C VAL A 346 -1.74 -12.53 -10.68
N ARG A 347 -0.74 -13.30 -11.13
CA ARG A 347 0.59 -13.32 -10.53
C ARG A 347 1.66 -13.39 -11.61
N ALA A 348 2.80 -12.76 -11.36
CA ALA A 348 4.00 -12.89 -12.18
C ALA A 348 5.21 -13.11 -11.26
N THR A 349 6.07 -14.04 -11.64
CA THR A 349 7.33 -14.29 -10.94
C THR A 349 8.50 -13.66 -11.71
N PHE A 350 9.44 -13.13 -10.95
CA PHE A 350 10.69 -12.55 -11.42
C PHE A 350 11.87 -13.18 -10.68
N THR A 351 12.97 -13.38 -11.40
CA THR A 351 14.28 -13.63 -10.80
C THR A 351 14.98 -12.29 -10.65
N VAL A 352 15.29 -11.91 -9.41
CA VAL A 352 15.97 -10.66 -9.07
C VAL A 352 17.38 -11.01 -8.65
N ARG A 353 18.37 -10.43 -9.33
CA ARG A 353 19.77 -10.50 -8.93
C ARG A 353 20.18 -9.16 -8.33
N LEU A 354 20.65 -9.17 -7.10
CA LEU A 354 21.09 -7.98 -6.37
C LEU A 354 22.57 -7.69 -6.63
N GLY A 355 22.95 -6.40 -6.58
CA GLY A 355 24.34 -5.96 -6.63
C GLY A 355 25.08 -6.21 -5.30
N GLY A 356 24.35 -6.20 -4.17
CA GLY A 356 24.83 -6.63 -2.86
C GLY A 356 23.69 -7.06 -1.91
N ALA A 357 24.04 -7.66 -0.77
CA ALA A 357 23.07 -8.22 0.17
C ALA A 357 22.17 -7.17 0.87
N ALA A 358 22.62 -5.90 0.96
CA ALA A 358 21.89 -4.80 1.59
C ALA A 358 20.77 -4.20 0.71
N ASP A 359 20.64 -4.64 -0.54
CA ASP A 359 19.85 -3.94 -1.57
C ASP A 359 18.36 -4.36 -1.65
N ILE A 360 17.90 -5.23 -0.75
CA ILE A 360 16.52 -5.78 -0.82
C ILE A 360 15.46 -4.68 -0.75
N ARG A 361 15.70 -3.61 0.03
CA ARG A 361 14.78 -2.46 0.15
C ARG A 361 14.63 -1.67 -1.15
N GLY A 362 15.55 -1.81 -2.09
CA GLY A 362 15.49 -1.17 -3.40
C GLY A 362 14.68 -1.95 -4.44
N ILE A 363 14.24 -3.18 -4.13
CA ILE A 363 13.40 -3.96 -5.03
C ILE A 363 11.99 -3.37 -5.05
N THR A 364 11.53 -3.01 -6.24
CA THR A 364 10.18 -2.47 -6.45
C THR A 364 9.41 -3.30 -7.46
N ALA A 365 8.10 -3.38 -7.28
CA ALA A 365 7.18 -3.90 -8.28
C ALA A 365 6.23 -2.79 -8.75
N VAL A 366 5.74 -2.93 -9.98
CA VAL A 366 4.78 -2.02 -10.58
C VAL A 366 3.62 -2.80 -11.14
N VAL A 367 2.42 -2.45 -10.72
CA VAL A 367 1.17 -2.94 -11.31
C VAL A 367 0.58 -1.81 -12.13
N SER A 368 0.51 -2.01 -13.45
CA SER A 368 -0.12 -1.09 -14.38
C SER A 368 -1.47 -1.63 -14.83
N TYR A 369 -2.50 -0.80 -14.85
CA TYR A 369 -3.82 -1.18 -15.33
C TYR A 369 -4.52 0.02 -15.97
N LEU A 370 -5.54 -0.26 -16.79
CA LEU A 370 -6.38 0.74 -17.40
C LEU A 370 -7.74 0.77 -16.69
N ALA A 371 -8.12 1.94 -16.17
CA ALA A 371 -9.47 2.20 -15.70
C ALA A 371 -9.92 3.59 -16.14
N ALA A 372 -11.21 3.75 -16.44
CA ALA A 372 -11.75 4.99 -17.00
C ALA A 372 -10.96 5.55 -18.22
N ARG A 373 -10.34 4.67 -19.02
CA ARG A 373 -9.47 5.00 -20.18
C ARG A 373 -8.17 5.73 -19.83
N VAL A 374 -7.75 5.75 -18.58
CA VAL A 374 -6.48 6.35 -18.14
C VAL A 374 -5.63 5.28 -17.45
N PRO A 375 -4.33 5.17 -17.75
CA PRO A 375 -3.45 4.25 -17.04
C PRO A 375 -3.22 4.70 -15.60
N ALA A 376 -3.21 3.73 -14.69
CA ALA A 376 -2.70 3.91 -13.33
C ALA A 376 -1.49 2.98 -13.13
N ARG A 377 -0.53 3.43 -12.33
CA ARG A 377 0.68 2.68 -12.00
C ARG A 377 0.85 2.64 -10.50
N LEU A 378 0.65 1.46 -9.94
CA LEU A 378 0.78 1.20 -8.51
C LEU A 378 2.17 0.66 -8.23
N ARG A 379 2.96 1.41 -7.49
CA ARG A 379 4.30 1.01 -7.06
C ARG A 379 4.23 0.32 -5.71
N LEU A 380 4.98 -0.77 -5.57
CA LEU A 380 5.05 -1.60 -4.37
C LEU A 380 6.53 -1.74 -3.99
N SER A 381 6.85 -1.58 -2.70
CA SER A 381 8.19 -1.83 -2.16
C SER A 381 8.23 -3.20 -1.49
N ALA A 382 9.32 -3.93 -1.67
CA ALA A 382 9.53 -5.22 -1.03
C ALA A 382 10.10 -5.12 0.41
N GLY A 383 10.41 -3.90 0.88
CA GLY A 383 10.98 -3.63 2.20
C GLY A 383 10.56 -2.29 2.76
#